data_AF-A0A0P7AEP4-F1
#
_entry.id   AF-A0A0P7AEP4-F1
#
_cell.length_a   1.000
_cell.length_b   1.000
_cell.length_c   1.000
_cell.angle_alpha   90.00
_cell.angle_beta   90.00
_cell.angle_gamma   90.00
#
_symmetry.space_group_name_H-M   'P 1'
#
loop_
_entity.id
_entity.type
_entity.pdbx_description
1 polymer ?
#
loop_
_entity_poly.entity_id
_entity_poly.type
_entity_poly.pdbx_seq_one_letter_code
_entity_poly.pdbx_strand_id
1 'polypeptide(L)'
;MRNFLKLKKNRTFEYKPRYYKGEGSPYKIEHKLDQYRSTAHHTRGLKNKVSTAFDDLKREGDKNLRLRLLVILAILILIFLFIIDFDLSIFLTS
;
A
#
# COMPACT_ATOMS: atom_id res chain seq x y z
N MET A 1 -21.05 -1.81 27.57
CA MET A 1 -21.29 -0.40 27.17
C MET A 1 -21.34 -0.35 25.64
N ARG A 2 -22.43 0.14 25.04
CA ARG A 2 -22.58 0.24 23.56
C ARG A 2 -22.00 1.57 23.11
N ASN A 3 -20.98 1.56 22.23
CA ASN A 3 -20.38 2.79 21.72
C ASN A 3 -21.34 3.49 20.74
N PHE A 4 -21.96 4.58 21.19
CA PHE A 4 -22.94 5.35 20.41
C PHE A 4 -22.35 6.12 19.22
N LEU A 5 -21.03 6.37 19.18
CA LEU A 5 -20.35 7.01 18.05
C LEU A 5 -20.06 6.05 16.88
N LYS A 6 -20.33 4.75 17.03
CA LYS A 6 -19.96 3.77 16.02
C LYS A 6 -21.06 3.64 14.96
N LEU A 7 -20.85 4.27 13.81
CA LEU A 7 -21.74 4.10 12.65
C LEU A 7 -21.80 2.62 12.23
N LYS A 8 -23.01 2.18 11.84
CA LYS A 8 -23.24 0.85 11.29
C LYS A 8 -22.61 0.77 9.90
N LYS A 9 -21.88 -0.31 9.63
CA LYS A 9 -21.33 -0.57 8.29
C LYS A 9 -22.46 -0.95 7.32
N ASN A 10 -22.22 -0.74 6.02
CA ASN A 10 -23.08 -1.27 4.96
C ASN A 10 -23.16 -2.81 5.08
N ARG A 11 -24.35 -3.37 4.86
CA ARG A 11 -24.54 -4.82 4.76
C ARG A 11 -24.31 -5.21 3.32
N THR A 12 -23.35 -6.10 3.08
CA THR A 12 -23.14 -6.74 1.78
C THR A 12 -23.91 -8.06 1.76
N PHE A 13 -24.58 -8.35 0.65
CA PHE A 13 -25.32 -9.60 0.46
C PHE A 13 -24.71 -10.36 -0.71
N GLU A 14 -24.35 -11.62 -0.50
CA GLU A 14 -23.82 -12.51 -1.53
C GLU A 14 -24.99 -13.16 -2.29
N TYR A 15 -25.55 -12.43 -3.25
CA TYR A 15 -26.63 -12.95 -4.09
C TYR A 15 -26.08 -13.75 -5.27
N LYS A 16 -26.47 -15.03 -5.38
CA LYS A 16 -26.13 -15.92 -6.50
C LYS A 16 -27.39 -16.17 -7.37
N PRO A 17 -27.52 -15.51 -8.52
CA PRO A 17 -28.63 -15.78 -9.45
C PRO A 17 -28.55 -17.20 -10.03
N ARG A 18 -29.72 -17.84 -10.20
CA ARG A 18 -29.84 -19.24 -10.65
C ARG A 18 -29.33 -19.51 -12.08
N TYR A 19 -29.41 -18.53 -12.97
CA TYR A 19 -29.13 -18.72 -14.41
C TYR A 19 -27.88 -17.96 -14.91
N TYR A 20 -27.18 -17.25 -14.04
CA TYR A 20 -25.96 -16.53 -14.42
C TYR A 20 -24.77 -17.49 -14.38
N LYS A 21 -23.97 -17.48 -15.44
CA LYS A 21 -22.76 -18.32 -15.57
C LYS A 21 -21.45 -17.54 -15.43
N GLY A 22 -21.53 -16.25 -15.07
CA GLY A 22 -20.35 -15.41 -14.85
C GLY A 22 -19.88 -15.43 -13.38
N GLU A 23 -18.75 -14.79 -13.14
CA GLU A 23 -18.22 -14.59 -11.79
C GLU A 23 -18.90 -13.36 -11.14
N GLY A 24 -19.37 -13.51 -9.90
CA GLY A 24 -20.02 -12.43 -9.13
C GLY A 24 -21.54 -12.28 -9.34
N SER A 25 -22.11 -11.21 -8.77
CA SER A 25 -23.53 -10.88 -8.92
C SER A 25 -23.71 -9.83 -10.03
N PRO A 26 -24.58 -10.05 -11.02
CA PRO A 26 -24.86 -9.08 -12.08
C PRO A 26 -25.57 -7.81 -11.57
N TYR A 27 -26.07 -7.84 -10.34
CA TYR A 27 -26.74 -6.73 -9.68
C TYR A 27 -25.83 -5.95 -8.73
N LYS A 28 -24.53 -6.27 -8.70
CA LYS A 28 -23.56 -5.59 -7.84
C LYS A 28 -23.26 -4.22 -8.44
N ILE A 29 -23.70 -3.17 -7.75
CA ILE A 29 -23.40 -1.78 -8.14
C ILE A 29 -21.98 -1.48 -7.63
N GLU A 30 -20.99 -1.60 -8.52
CA GLU A 30 -19.59 -1.25 -8.24
C GLU A 30 -19.04 -0.33 -9.32
N HIS A 31 -18.14 0.56 -8.92
CA HIS A 31 -17.41 1.40 -9.84
C HIS A 31 -16.27 0.60 -10.48
N LYS A 32 -15.91 0.91 -11.74
CA LYS A 32 -14.80 0.23 -12.46
C LYS A 32 -13.45 0.31 -11.73
N LEU A 33 -13.27 1.29 -10.86
CA LEU A 33 -12.06 1.51 -10.08
C LEU A 33 -12.10 0.85 -8.68
N ASP A 34 -13.26 0.34 -8.25
CA ASP A 34 -13.39 -0.27 -6.92
C ASP A 34 -12.50 -1.50 -6.77
N GLN A 35 -12.29 -2.25 -7.86
CA GLN A 35 -11.38 -3.40 -7.90
C GLN A 35 -9.90 -3.05 -7.62
N TYR A 36 -9.49 -1.80 -7.87
CA TYR A 36 -8.11 -1.34 -7.63
C TYR A 36 -7.94 -0.64 -6.29
N ARG A 37 -9.03 -0.49 -5.51
CA ARG A 37 -9.05 0.34 -4.31
C ARG A 37 -8.73 -0.49 -3.06
N SER A 38 -7.45 -0.58 -2.70
CA SER A 38 -7.00 -1.31 -1.50
C SER A 38 -7.48 -0.68 -0.18
N THR A 39 -7.79 0.61 -0.18
CA THR A 39 -8.16 1.39 1.03
C THR A 39 -9.67 1.42 1.31
N ALA A 40 -10.51 0.92 0.40
CA ALA A 40 -11.97 1.02 0.50
C ALA A 40 -12.55 0.16 1.62
N HIS A 41 -11.90 -0.97 1.89
CA HIS A 41 -12.35 -1.91 2.91
C HIS A 41 -11.52 -1.73 4.18
N HIS A 42 -12.17 -1.20 5.21
CA HIS A 42 -11.59 -1.13 6.55
C HIS A 42 -11.30 -2.53 7.09
N THR A 43 -10.05 -3.00 6.93
CA THR A 43 -9.51 -4.16 7.60
C THR A 43 -9.42 -3.85 9.10
N ARG A 44 -10.25 -4.55 9.89
CA ARG A 44 -10.27 -4.41 11.34
C ARG A 44 -9.16 -5.26 11.95
N GLY A 45 -8.48 -4.76 12.98
CA GLY A 45 -7.47 -5.50 13.74
C GLY A 45 -6.02 -5.19 13.33
N LEU A 46 -5.11 -5.26 14.32
CA LEU A 46 -3.69 -4.95 14.15
C LEU A 46 -3.01 -5.94 13.18
N LYS A 47 -3.31 -7.24 13.31
CA LYS A 47 -2.82 -8.30 12.43
C LYS A 47 -3.12 -8.01 10.95
N ASN A 48 -4.35 -7.63 10.64
CA ASN A 48 -4.75 -7.36 9.26
C ASN A 48 -4.04 -6.11 8.71
N LYS A 49 -3.87 -5.07 9.53
CA LYS A 49 -3.09 -3.88 9.13
C LYS A 49 -1.64 -4.22 8.81
N VAL A 50 -1.01 -5.04 9.65
CA VAL A 50 0.38 -5.48 9.45
C VAL A 50 0.49 -6.33 8.19
N SER A 51 -0.38 -7.32 8.02
CA SER A 51 -0.40 -8.18 6.82
C SER A 51 -0.59 -7.36 5.54
N THR A 52 -1.59 -6.46 5.51
CA THR A 52 -1.83 -5.61 4.33
C THR A 52 -0.63 -4.71 4.03
N ALA A 53 0.01 -4.12 5.06
CA ALA A 53 1.21 -3.31 4.85
C ALA A 53 2.39 -4.13 4.30
N PHE A 54 2.58 -5.36 4.77
CA PHE A 54 3.58 -6.27 4.20
C PHE A 54 3.26 -6.69 2.76
N ASP A 55 2.00 -6.94 2.44
CA ASP A 55 1.58 -7.27 1.08
C ASP A 55 1.73 -6.07 0.13
N ASP A 56 1.43 -4.87 0.59
CA ASP A 56 1.68 -3.62 -0.14
C ASP A 56 3.18 -3.38 -0.38
N LEU A 57 4.06 -3.78 0.57
CA LEU A 57 5.52 -3.72 0.40
C LEU A 57 6.04 -4.72 -0.64
N LYS A 58 5.42 -5.92 -0.69
CA LYS A 58 5.74 -6.96 -1.66
C LYS A 58 5.24 -6.64 -3.06
N ARG A 59 4.27 -5.73 -3.19
CA ARG A 59 3.79 -5.26 -4.49
C ARG A 59 4.99 -4.70 -5.25
N GLU A 60 5.29 -5.30 -6.39
CA GLU A 60 6.42 -4.88 -7.23
C GLU A 60 6.18 -3.43 -7.68
N GLY A 61 6.77 -2.49 -6.94
CA GLY A 61 6.80 -1.10 -7.32
C GLY A 61 7.61 -0.92 -8.60
N ASP A 62 7.35 0.16 -9.31
CA ASP A 62 8.08 0.49 -10.53
C ASP A 62 9.59 0.52 -10.25
N LYS A 63 10.35 -0.39 -10.87
CA LYS A 63 11.81 -0.52 -10.69
C LYS A 63 12.51 0.80 -11.00
N ASN A 64 11.96 1.57 -11.96
CA ASN A 64 12.47 2.89 -12.32
C ASN A 64 12.32 3.89 -11.18
N LEU A 65 11.22 3.84 -10.43
CA LEU A 65 10.96 4.73 -9.30
C LEU A 65 11.94 4.44 -8.16
N ARG A 66 12.18 3.15 -7.85
CA ARG A 66 13.19 2.74 -6.84
C ARG A 66 14.59 3.21 -7.23
N LEU A 67 14.99 3.05 -8.49
CA LEU A 67 16.29 3.49 -8.98
C LEU A 67 16.43 5.02 -8.89
N ARG A 68 15.43 5.78 -9.35
CA ARG A 68 15.44 7.25 -9.27
C ARG A 68 15.55 7.73 -7.82
N LEU A 69 14.81 7.12 -6.89
CA LEU A 69 14.89 7.45 -5.47
C LEU A 69 16.30 7.22 -4.92
N LEU A 70 16.91 6.06 -5.21
CA LEU A 70 18.26 5.74 -4.77
C LEU A 70 19.30 6.73 -5.34
N VAL A 71 19.19 7.08 -6.62
CA VAL A 71 20.07 8.06 -7.26
C VAL A 71 19.93 9.44 -6.62
N ILE A 72 18.71 9.91 -6.39
CA ILE A 72 18.45 11.20 -5.71
C ILE A 72 19.05 11.18 -4.29
N LEU A 73 18.81 10.11 -3.53
CA LEU A 73 19.33 9.97 -2.17
C LEU A 73 20.87 9.98 -2.14
N ALA A 74 21.51 9.25 -3.06
CA ALA A 74 22.97 9.22 -3.16
C ALA A 74 23.56 10.60 -3.49
N ILE A 75 22.95 11.34 -4.42
CA ILE A 75 23.36 12.71 -4.77
C ILE A 75 23.21 13.64 -3.57
N LEU A 76 22.09 13.57 -2.84
CA LEU A 76 21.87 14.41 -1.66
C LEU A 76 22.90 14.12 -0.56
N ILE A 77 23.23 12.86 -0.31
CA ILE A 77 24.27 12.48 0.64
C ILE A 77 25.63 13.03 0.19
N LEU A 78 25.97 12.88 -1.09
CA LEU A 78 27.24 13.39 -1.63
C LEU A 78 27.35 14.92 -1.45
N ILE A 79 26.31 15.67 -1.80
CA ILE A 79 26.27 17.13 -1.61
C ILE A 79 26.43 17.49 -0.12
N PHE A 80 25.73 16.77 0.76
CA PHE A 80 25.84 17.00 2.20
C PHE A 80 27.27 16.77 2.70
N LEU A 81 27.89 15.64 2.32
CA LEU A 81 29.26 15.31 2.70
C LEU A 81 30.28 16.29 2.13
N PHE A 82 30.04 16.83 0.94
CA PHE A 82 30.87 17.85 0.32
C PHE A 82 30.81 19.19 1.08
N ILE A 83 29.63 19.62 1.56
CA ILE A 83 29.48 20.88 2.29
C ILE A 83 30.25 20.89 3.62
N ILE A 84 30.37 19.73 4.27
CA ILE A 84 31.02 19.59 5.59
C ILE A 84 32.49 19.16 5.49
N ASP A 85 33.06 19.07 4.28
CA ASP A 85 34.39 18.53 4.01
C ASP A 85 34.64 17.16 4.69
N PHE A 86 33.65 16.26 4.63
CA PHE A 86 33.74 14.97 5.31
C PHE A 86 34.77 14.05 4.64
N ASP A 87 35.71 13.53 5.43
CA ASP A 87 36.74 12.62 4.95
C ASP A 87 36.18 11.19 4.76
N LEU A 88 36.05 10.77 3.50
CA LEU A 88 35.59 9.42 3.12
C LEU A 88 36.67 8.34 3.32
N SER A 89 37.94 8.71 3.48
CA SER A 89 39.06 7.77 3.61
C SER A 89 39.02 6.96 4.91
N ILE A 90 38.26 7.44 5.91
CA ILE A 90 38.00 6.75 7.17
C ILE A 90 37.37 5.35 6.98
N PHE A 91 36.66 5.13 5.87
CA PHE A 91 36.04 3.84 5.55
C PHE A 91 36.94 2.89 4.75
N LEU A 92 38.04 3.39 4.18
CA LEU A 92 38.96 2.62 3.32
C LEU A 92 40.21 2.14 4.06
N THR A 93 40.44 2.64 5.28
CA THR A 93 41.56 2.24 6.12
C THR A 93 41.19 0.98 6.92
N SER A 94 41.60 -0.17 6.40
CA SER A 94 41.69 -1.46 7.11
C SER A 94 42.91 -2.22 6.61
#